data_AF-X1PNV0-F1
#
_entry.id   AF-X1PNV0-F1
#
_cell.length_a   1.000
_cell.length_b   1.000
_cell.length_c   1.000
_cell.angle_alpha   90.00
_cell.angle_beta   90.00
_cell.angle_gamma   90.00
#
_symmetry.space_group_name_H-M   'P 1'
#
loop_
_entity.id
_entity.type
_entity.pdbx_description
1 polymer ?
#
loop_
_entity_poly.entity_id
_entity_poly.type
_entity_poly.pdbx_seq_one_letter_code
_entity_poly.pdbx_strand_id
1 'polypeptide(L)'
;MKLKEKTEWLWQKYHFTPKKQLGQHFLIDPRVLDRIVESLHLKRYDEVLEIGAGTGTLTERLAQEGTKLVAVEVDEGLCQILREELK
;
A
#
# COMPACT_ATOMS: atom_id res chain seq x y z
N MET A 1 14.34 4.09 6.63
CA MET A 1 13.24 4.54 7.51
C MET A 1 12.40 3.32 7.85
N LYS A 2 12.02 3.11 9.12
CA LYS A 2 11.14 1.99 9.49
C LYS A 2 9.77 2.20 8.82
N LEU A 3 9.08 1.12 8.44
CA LEU A 3 7.83 1.20 7.69
C LEU A 3 6.75 2.06 8.39
N LYS A 4 6.70 1.97 9.72
CA LYS A 4 5.88 2.85 10.56
C LYS A 4 6.20 4.34 10.36
N GLU A 5 7.48 4.71 10.42
CA GLU A 5 7.94 6.09 10.25
C GLU A 5 7.62 6.60 8.83
N LYS A 6 7.72 5.74 7.79
CA LYS A 6 7.28 6.08 6.42
C LYS A 6 5.80 6.43 6.37
N THR A 7 4.98 5.61 7.02
CA THR A 7 3.53 5.80 7.06
C THR A 7 3.16 7.09 7.78
N GLU A 8 3.73 7.33 8.95
CA GLU A 8 3.49 8.56 9.73
C GLU A 8 3.98 9.82 8.99
N TRP A 9 5.12 9.73 8.30
CA TRP A 9 5.64 10.82 7.46
C TRP A 9 4.70 11.15 6.29
N LEU A 10 4.16 10.16 5.61
CA LEU A 10 3.18 10.38 4.54
C LEU A 10 1.93 11.09 5.06
N TRP A 11 1.44 10.70 6.24
CA TRP A 11 0.28 11.36 6.83
C TRP A 11 0.55 12.83 7.14
N GLN A 12 1.74 13.14 7.66
CA GLN A 12 2.14 14.52 7.92
C GLN A 12 2.31 15.33 6.63
N LYS A 13 3.02 14.77 5.63
CA LYS A 13 3.29 15.44 4.35
C LYS A 13 2.01 15.81 3.59
N TYR A 14 1.01 14.93 3.62
CA TYR A 14 -0.24 15.10 2.89
C TYR A 14 -1.41 15.55 3.76
N HIS A 15 -1.15 15.94 5.03
CA HIS A 15 -2.18 16.30 6.01
C HIS A 15 -3.31 15.28 6.12
N PHE A 16 -2.98 13.99 5.98
CA PHE A 16 -3.93 12.90 5.98
C PHE A 16 -4.21 12.41 7.41
N THR A 17 -5.47 12.10 7.68
CA THR A 17 -5.90 11.48 8.94
C THR A 17 -6.73 10.24 8.63
N PRO A 18 -6.39 9.07 9.21
CA PRO A 18 -7.18 7.85 9.03
C PRO A 18 -8.65 8.01 9.41
N LYS A 19 -9.54 7.54 8.53
CA LYS A 19 -11.00 7.58 8.69
C LYS A 19 -11.49 6.24 9.24
N LYS A 20 -11.86 6.22 10.52
CA LYS A 20 -12.39 5.00 11.19
C LYS A 20 -13.61 4.40 10.49
N GLN A 21 -14.48 5.23 9.93
CA GLN A 21 -15.68 4.78 9.19
C GLN A 21 -15.36 4.00 7.90
N LEU A 22 -14.16 4.15 7.34
CA LEU A 22 -13.68 3.41 6.18
C LEU A 22 -12.86 2.16 6.59
N GLY A 23 -12.73 1.86 7.88
CA GLY A 23 -11.96 0.70 8.35
C GLY A 23 -10.45 0.78 8.07
N GLN A 24 -9.90 1.99 7.94
CA GLN A 24 -8.50 2.18 7.56
C GLN A 24 -7.53 1.73 8.68
N HIS A 25 -6.85 0.61 8.43
CA HIS A 25 -5.73 0.08 9.22
C HIS A 25 -4.52 -0.13 8.32
N PHE A 26 -3.38 0.45 8.67
CA PHE A 26 -2.20 0.49 7.80
C PHE A 26 -1.14 -0.51 8.25
N LEU A 27 -0.54 -1.20 7.29
CA LEU A 27 0.56 -2.14 7.53
C LEU A 27 1.83 -1.38 7.92
N ILE A 28 2.29 -1.59 9.15
CA ILE A 28 3.50 -0.93 9.70
C ILE A 28 4.63 -1.91 10.04
N ASP A 29 4.37 -3.22 9.99
CA ASP A 29 5.38 -4.27 10.24
C ASP A 29 5.82 -4.90 8.92
N PRO A 30 7.09 -4.70 8.50
CA PRO A 30 7.60 -5.27 7.26
C PRO A 30 7.57 -6.81 7.25
N ARG A 31 7.64 -7.48 8.40
CA ARG A 31 7.58 -8.96 8.46
C ARG A 31 6.19 -9.49 8.18
N VAL A 32 5.14 -8.72 8.47
CA VAL A 32 3.78 -9.08 8.08
C VAL A 32 3.63 -8.92 6.57
N LEU A 33 4.17 -7.82 6.04
CA LEU A 33 4.17 -7.50 4.62
C LEU A 33 4.88 -8.58 3.78
N ASP A 34 6.08 -9.01 4.19
CA ASP A 34 6.83 -10.09 3.53
C ASP A 34 6.03 -11.39 3.50
N ARG A 35 5.46 -11.79 4.65
CA ARG A 35 4.64 -13.00 4.74
C ARG A 35 3.41 -12.97 3.86
N ILE A 36 2.77 -11.80 3.69
CA ILE A 36 1.64 -11.64 2.77
C ILE A 36 2.13 -11.93 1.35
N VAL A 37 3.18 -11.25 0.89
CA VAL A 37 3.70 -11.41 -0.48
C VAL A 37 4.15 -12.85 -0.75
N GLU A 38 4.92 -13.46 0.16
CA GLU A 38 5.37 -14.85 0.05
C GLU A 38 4.21 -15.84 -0.04
N SER A 39 3.13 -15.61 0.72
CA SER A 39 1.95 -16.49 0.74
C SER A 39 1.14 -16.49 -0.56
N LEU A 40 1.29 -15.44 -1.37
CA LEU A 40 0.61 -15.32 -2.65
C LEU A 40 1.25 -16.19 -3.74
N HIS A 41 2.50 -16.67 -3.52
CA HIS A 41 3.25 -17.48 -4.49
C HIS A 41 3.27 -16.89 -5.90
N LEU A 42 3.40 -15.56 -5.97
CA LEU A 42 3.32 -14.80 -7.21
C LEU A 42 4.42 -15.22 -8.18
N LYS A 43 4.06 -15.26 -9.45
CA LYS A 43 4.97 -15.43 -10.58
C LYS A 43 5.01 -14.13 -11.37
N ARG A 44 6.11 -13.95 -12.10
CA ARG A 44 6.25 -12.83 -13.02
C ARG A 44 5.07 -12.81 -13.99
N TYR A 45 4.50 -11.63 -14.20
CA TYR A 45 3.34 -11.37 -15.05
C TYR A 45 1.98 -11.87 -14.53
N ASP A 46 1.90 -12.40 -13.30
CA ASP A 46 0.59 -12.60 -12.66
C ASP A 46 -0.18 -11.28 -12.58
N GLU A 47 -1.50 -11.35 -12.73
CA GLU A 47 -2.40 -10.20 -12.64
C GLU A 47 -2.96 -10.12 -11.22
N VAL A 48 -2.70 -9.00 -10.55
CA VAL A 48 -3.06 -8.78 -9.15
C VAL A 48 -4.02 -7.61 -9.06
N LEU A 49 -5.14 -7.82 -8.36
CA LEU A 49 -6.06 -6.76 -7.95
C LEU A 49 -5.91 -6.53 -6.44
N GLU A 50 -5.45 -5.35 -6.06
CA GLU A 50 -5.40 -4.90 -4.67
C GLU A 50 -6.61 -4.01 -4.37
N ILE A 51 -7.36 -4.35 -3.32
CA ILE A 51 -8.50 -3.56 -2.82
C ILE A 51 -8.08 -2.89 -1.52
N GLY A 52 -8.15 -1.57 -1.47
CA GLY A 52 -7.74 -0.77 -0.31
C GLY A 52 -6.22 -0.60 -0.26
N ALA A 53 -5.65 0.00 -1.31
CA ALA A 53 -4.21 0.19 -1.45
C ALA A 53 -3.58 1.07 -0.34
N GLY A 54 -4.38 1.89 0.35
CA GLY A 54 -3.89 2.61 1.51
C GLY A 54 -2.83 3.64 1.13
N THR A 55 -1.73 3.69 1.89
CA THR A 55 -0.54 4.48 1.57
C THR A 55 0.40 3.81 0.55
N GLY A 56 -0.01 2.70 -0.06
CA GLY A 56 0.75 2.03 -1.12
C GLY A 56 1.83 1.06 -0.65
N THR A 57 1.84 0.72 0.64
CA THR A 57 2.88 -0.15 1.22
C THR A 57 2.86 -1.56 0.65
N LEU A 58 1.69 -2.18 0.51
CA LEU A 58 1.56 -3.49 -0.11
C LEU A 58 1.68 -3.37 -1.63
N THR A 59 1.06 -2.36 -2.22
CA THR A 59 1.18 -2.01 -3.65
C THR A 59 2.63 -1.98 -4.13
N GLU A 60 3.52 -1.26 -3.43
CA GLU A 60 4.94 -1.13 -3.78
C GLU A 60 5.65 -2.49 -3.77
N ARG A 61 5.31 -3.36 -2.82
CA ARG A 61 5.92 -4.69 -2.71
C ARG A 61 5.42 -5.65 -3.77
N LEU A 62 4.12 -5.64 -4.05
CA LEU A 62 3.53 -6.44 -5.13
C LEU A 62 4.09 -6.05 -6.51
N ALA A 63 4.33 -4.75 -6.73
CA ALA A 63 4.93 -4.25 -7.96
C ALA A 63 6.38 -4.75 -8.15
N GLN A 64 7.15 -4.89 -7.06
CA GLN A 64 8.54 -5.39 -7.11
C GLN A 64 8.64 -6.87 -7.54
N GLU A 65 7.58 -7.67 -7.37
CA GLU A 65 7.52 -9.07 -7.82
C GLU A 65 7.37 -9.21 -9.35
N GLY A 66 7.26 -8.11 -10.10
CA GLY A 66 7.12 -8.11 -11.56
C GLY A 66 5.73 -8.57 -12.02
N THR A 67 4.71 -8.33 -11.20
CA THR A 67 3.29 -8.57 -11.50
C THR A 67 2.71 -7.43 -12.35
N LYS A 68 1.55 -7.69 -12.96
CA LYS A 68 0.66 -6.63 -13.47
C LYS A 68 -0.33 -6.29 -12.36
N LEU A 69 -0.17 -5.12 -11.74
CA LEU A 69 -0.94 -4.74 -10.56
C LEU A 69 -1.97 -3.67 -10.91
N VAL A 70 -3.20 -3.87 -10.46
CA VAL A 70 -4.26 -2.85 -10.39
C VAL A 70 -4.60 -2.61 -8.93
N ALA A 71 -4.43 -1.38 -8.46
CA ALA A 71 -4.78 -0.97 -7.12
C ALA A 71 -6.06 -0.13 -7.14
N VAL A 72 -7.00 -0.44 -6.25
CA VAL A 72 -8.27 0.29 -6.08
C VAL A 72 -8.32 0.90 -4.68
N GLU A 73 -8.61 2.19 -4.61
CA GLU A 73 -8.74 2.94 -3.37
C GLU A 73 -9.95 3.87 -3.45
N VAL A 74 -10.72 3.93 -2.37
CA VAL A 74 -11.97 4.70 -2.28
C VAL A 74 -11.74 6.08 -1.66
N ASP A 75 -10.72 6.22 -0.82
CA ASP A 75 -10.37 7.49 -0.21
C ASP A 75 -9.54 8.35 -1.18
N GLU A 76 -10.15 9.42 -1.68
CA GLU A 76 -9.50 10.37 -2.60
C GLU A 76 -8.17 10.93 -2.06
N GLY A 77 -8.04 11.11 -0.74
CA GLY A 77 -6.80 11.57 -0.12
C GLY A 77 -5.67 10.54 -0.22
N LEU A 78 -6.01 9.25 -0.08
CA LEU A 78 -5.05 8.16 -0.30
C LEU A 78 -4.73 7.99 -1.79
N CYS A 79 -5.72 8.16 -2.68
CA CYS A 79 -5.49 8.21 -4.12
C CYS A 79 -4.47 9.29 -4.52
N GLN A 80 -4.51 10.46 -3.87
CA GLN A 80 -3.51 11.51 -4.08
C GLN A 80 -2.11 11.05 -3.62
N ILE A 81 -2.01 10.47 -2.42
CA ILE A 81 -0.73 9.95 -1.90
C ILE A 81 -0.15 8.90 -2.85
N LEU A 82 -0.97 7.92 -3.28
CA LEU A 82 -0.54 6.85 -4.19
C LEU A 82 0.01 7.39 -5.51
N ARG A 83 -0.66 8.35 -6.14
CA ARG A 83 -0.21 8.94 -7.42
C ARG A 83 1.10 9.72 -7.31
N GLU A 84 1.36 10.33 -6.17
CA GLU A 84 2.58 11.12 -5.96
C GLU A 84 3.78 10.25 -5.57
N GLU A 85 3.55 9.20 -4.78
CA GLU A 85 4.61 8.36 -4.19
C GLU A 85 4.94 7.11 -5.02
N LEU A 86 4.00 6.59 -5.82
CA LEU A 86 4.20 5.43 -6.68
C LEU A 86 4.10 5.85 -8.15
N LYS A 87 5.27 5.96 -8.81
CA LYS A 87 5.40 6.29 -10.24
C LYS A 87 6.02 5.14 -11.01
#